data_AF-A0A1S1QX89-F1
#
_entry.id   AF-A0A1S1QX89-F1
#
_cell.length_a   1.000
_cell.length_b   1.000
_cell.length_c   1.000
_cell.angle_alpha   90.00
_cell.angle_beta   90.00
_cell.angle_gamma   90.00
#
_symmetry.space_group_name_H-M   'P 1'
#
loop_
_entity.id
_entity.type
_entity.pdbx_description
1 polymer ?
#
loop_
_entity_poly.entity_id
_entity_poly.type
_entity_poly.pdbx_seq_one_letter_code
_entity_poly.pdbx_strand_id
1 'polypeptide(L)'
;MVTGAGLVADYTIANPEDWAALRPEVIVDPLIYRLGELFLQGGQGDWIWEHVSRDLGGLVSFFDLLVLHDRLPAFNYAVTFPGGFDRGDPVFDVVNRRVPIIDQVNVGFAAYTVSKSAALDVLRERADRGHGELLPTPLAVDLAPELSRIDYSWYPSLGDLADRYAGPARVAASFLLGTLLFSTYAQQTGAPHVMSAKRGRLFAASALAAPRGRSDAEDAIFDELRRRFQLAGEGWRDRDLPWTPSFLPWLVQNVDPVRTRPTDVLDKALELRDRRVVREYRTVRANALSGDDDALAELRKLAAAMAQELRVEQDGSGGAKAMLIEVGPRAFGAVAAPPPADCPGRSASRWARWRVSEPRRSSAR
;
A
#
# COMPACT_ATOMS: atom_id res chain seq x y z
N MET A 1 -31.29 6.37 19.32
CA MET A 1 -30.03 7.06 18.93
C MET A 1 -29.04 6.85 20.04
N VAL A 2 -28.17 5.86 19.90
CA VAL A 2 -26.99 5.69 20.75
C VAL A 2 -25.82 6.00 19.82
N THR A 3 -25.21 7.16 20.01
CA THR A 3 -23.95 7.53 19.37
C THR A 3 -22.85 6.64 19.94
N GLY A 4 -22.45 5.64 19.17
CA GLY A 4 -21.35 4.74 19.50
C GLY A 4 -20.00 5.44 19.36
N ALA A 5 -19.73 6.44 20.19
CA ALA A 5 -18.37 6.91 20.42
C ALA A 5 -17.67 5.86 21.31
N GLY A 6 -16.70 5.10 20.78
CA GLY A 6 -15.89 4.25 21.65
C GLY A 6 -15.12 3.07 21.05
N LEU A 7 -14.91 2.97 19.74
CA LEU A 7 -14.17 1.84 19.17
C LEU A 7 -12.98 2.20 18.28
N VAL A 8 -12.78 3.47 17.91
CA VAL A 8 -11.59 3.89 17.17
C VAL A 8 -10.46 4.15 18.17
N ALA A 9 -9.33 3.46 18.04
CA ALA A 9 -8.13 3.91 18.74
C ALA A 9 -7.54 5.07 17.95
N ASP A 10 -7.42 6.21 18.61
CA ASP A 10 -6.78 7.40 18.05
C ASP A 10 -5.32 7.44 18.46
N TYR A 11 -4.42 7.24 17.49
CA TYR A 11 -2.99 7.43 17.68
C TYR A 11 -2.60 8.83 17.21
N THR A 12 -1.73 9.49 17.96
CA THR A 12 -1.14 10.77 17.54
C THR A 12 0.37 10.61 17.44
N ILE A 13 0.92 10.96 16.28
CA ILE A 13 2.35 11.04 16.02
C ILE A 13 2.68 12.54 15.93
N ALA A 14 2.97 13.16 17.07
CA ALA A 14 3.25 14.59 17.11
C ALA A 14 4.66 14.88 16.56
N ASN A 15 5.62 14.05 16.96
CA ASN A 15 7.04 14.18 16.66
C ASN A 15 7.62 12.90 16.04
N PRO A 16 8.80 12.97 15.38
CA PRO A 16 9.44 11.80 14.76
C PRO A 16 9.73 10.62 15.71
N GLU A 17 9.97 10.88 16.99
CA GLU A 17 10.18 9.85 18.01
C GLU A 17 8.92 9.00 18.28
N ASP A 18 7.72 9.55 18.05
CA ASP A 18 6.45 8.87 18.32
C ASP A 18 6.20 7.70 17.36
N TRP A 19 6.86 7.67 16.20
CA TRP A 19 6.78 6.54 15.26
C TRP A 19 7.21 5.22 15.92
N ALA A 20 8.11 5.27 16.90
CA ALA A 20 8.55 4.10 17.63
C ALA A 20 7.48 3.50 18.56
N ALA A 21 6.42 4.24 18.91
CA ALA A 21 5.29 3.71 19.67
C ALA A 21 4.28 2.98 18.77
N LEU A 22 4.21 3.35 17.49
CA LEU A 22 3.32 2.70 16.53
C LEU A 22 3.94 1.37 16.06
N ARG A 23 3.15 0.30 16.16
CA ARG A 23 3.53 -1.05 15.72
C ARG A 23 2.43 -1.63 14.82
N PRO A 24 2.17 -1.01 13.66
CA PRO A 24 1.14 -1.50 12.77
C PRO A 24 1.62 -2.77 12.04
N GLU A 25 0.70 -3.65 11.69
CA GLU A 25 1.03 -4.81 10.85
C GLU A 25 1.34 -4.39 9.41
N VAL A 26 0.70 -3.33 8.94
CA VAL A 26 0.78 -2.78 7.59
C VAL A 26 0.59 -1.28 7.61
N ILE A 27 1.18 -0.58 6.65
CA ILE A 27 0.78 0.77 6.26
C ILE A 27 -0.08 0.64 5.01
N VAL A 28 -1.33 1.06 5.09
CA VAL A 28 -2.27 0.96 3.97
C VAL A 28 -2.27 2.27 3.19
N ASP A 29 -2.16 2.16 1.88
CA ASP A 29 -2.34 3.31 1.02
C ASP A 29 -3.77 3.89 1.12
N PRO A 30 -3.93 5.21 1.30
CA PRO A 30 -5.23 5.82 1.57
C PRO A 30 -6.25 5.65 0.45
N LEU A 31 -5.84 5.40 -0.81
CA LEU A 31 -6.79 5.16 -1.91
C LEU A 31 -7.54 3.82 -1.74
N ILE A 32 -6.96 2.84 -1.03
CA ILE A 32 -7.66 1.58 -0.74
C ILE A 32 -8.86 1.85 0.17
N TYR A 33 -8.67 2.65 1.22
CA TYR A 33 -9.79 3.09 2.07
C TYR A 33 -10.81 3.93 1.30
N ARG A 34 -10.34 4.79 0.38
CA ARG A 34 -11.23 5.60 -0.46
C ARG A 34 -12.14 4.76 -1.35
N LEU A 35 -11.61 3.70 -1.96
CA LEU A 35 -12.42 2.77 -2.75
C LEU A 35 -13.40 1.99 -1.88
N GLY A 36 -12.98 1.56 -0.69
CA GLY A 36 -13.86 0.92 0.30
C GLY A 36 -15.00 1.84 0.73
N GLU A 37 -14.70 3.10 1.06
CA GLU A 37 -15.68 4.13 1.41
C GLU A 37 -16.72 4.32 0.29
N LEU A 38 -16.26 4.53 -0.94
CA LEU A 38 -17.14 4.71 -2.10
C LEU A 38 -18.02 3.48 -2.33
N PHE A 39 -17.44 2.27 -2.27
CA PHE A 39 -18.22 1.04 -2.37
C PHE A 39 -19.32 0.96 -1.31
N LEU A 40 -18.98 1.22 -0.04
CA LEU A 40 -19.93 1.16 1.08
C LEU A 40 -21.04 2.22 0.96
N GLN A 41 -20.77 3.34 0.31
CA GLN A 41 -21.75 4.38 -0.03
C GLN A 41 -22.64 4.05 -1.24
N GLY A 42 -22.40 2.94 -1.97
CA GLY A 42 -22.93 2.60 -3.30
C GLY A 42 -24.45 2.70 -3.55
N GLY A 43 -25.27 3.06 -2.56
CA GLY A 43 -26.67 3.49 -2.77
C GLY A 43 -26.83 4.95 -3.24
N GLN A 44 -25.76 5.74 -3.38
CA GLN A 44 -25.83 7.20 -3.56
C GLN A 44 -25.64 7.70 -5.02
N GLY A 45 -25.55 6.81 -6.03
CA GLY A 45 -25.62 7.17 -7.46
C GLY A 45 -24.63 6.44 -8.38
N ASP A 46 -24.91 6.45 -9.69
CA ASP A 46 -24.18 5.67 -10.72
C ASP A 46 -22.68 6.02 -10.84
N TRP A 47 -22.32 7.28 -10.57
CA TRP A 47 -20.92 7.74 -10.65
C TRP A 47 -20.00 7.05 -9.63
N ILE A 48 -20.54 6.60 -8.48
CA ILE A 48 -19.79 5.83 -7.48
C ILE A 48 -19.38 4.49 -8.06
N TRP A 49 -20.32 3.82 -8.73
CA TRP A 49 -20.06 2.53 -9.36
C TRP A 49 -19.09 2.66 -10.53
N GLU A 50 -19.17 3.75 -11.29
CA GLU A 50 -18.17 4.08 -12.30
C GLU A 50 -16.77 4.20 -11.69
N HIS A 51 -16.63 4.92 -10.57
CA HIS A 51 -15.34 5.08 -9.86
C HIS A 51 -14.83 3.74 -9.29
N VAL A 52 -15.69 2.96 -8.64
CA VAL A 52 -15.32 1.65 -8.08
C VAL A 52 -14.88 0.69 -9.20
N SER A 53 -15.58 0.69 -10.34
CA SER A 53 -15.27 -0.19 -11.48
C SER A 53 -13.89 0.08 -12.11
N ARG A 54 -13.39 1.32 -11.97
CA ARG A 54 -12.09 1.76 -12.49
C ARG A 54 -10.91 1.14 -11.75
N ASP A 55 -11.05 0.83 -10.46
CA ASP A 55 -10.02 0.13 -9.66
C ASP A 55 -10.60 -0.98 -8.76
N LEU A 56 -11.18 -2.01 -9.39
CA LEU A 56 -11.61 -3.22 -8.67
C LEU A 56 -10.49 -3.89 -7.86
N GLY A 57 -9.23 -3.77 -8.29
CA GLY A 57 -8.09 -4.31 -7.56
C GLY A 57 -7.88 -3.63 -6.20
N GLY A 58 -8.12 -2.32 -6.11
CA GLY A 58 -8.15 -1.60 -4.85
C GLY A 58 -9.30 -2.03 -3.94
N LEU A 59 -10.49 -2.29 -4.49
CA LEU A 59 -11.62 -2.82 -3.72
C LEU A 59 -11.37 -4.25 -3.20
N VAL A 60 -10.78 -5.12 -4.02
CA VAL A 60 -10.32 -6.45 -3.57
C VAL A 60 -9.33 -6.29 -2.42
N SER A 61 -8.34 -5.41 -2.57
CA SER A 61 -7.35 -5.13 -1.51
C SER A 61 -8.00 -4.65 -0.22
N PHE A 62 -9.04 -3.82 -0.30
CA PHE A 62 -9.78 -3.34 0.87
C PHE A 62 -10.41 -4.50 1.66
N PHE A 63 -11.15 -5.39 0.99
CA PHE A 63 -11.76 -6.53 1.65
C PHE A 63 -10.73 -7.56 2.14
N ASP A 64 -9.68 -7.81 1.37
CA ASP A 64 -8.59 -8.70 1.78
C ASP A 64 -7.90 -8.17 3.05
N LEU A 65 -7.64 -6.85 3.13
CA LEU A 65 -7.09 -6.23 4.33
C LEU A 65 -8.03 -6.37 5.54
N LEU A 66 -9.33 -6.12 5.38
CA LEU A 66 -10.31 -6.25 6.46
C LEU A 66 -10.41 -7.69 6.99
N VAL A 67 -10.31 -8.68 6.12
CA VAL A 67 -10.39 -10.09 6.52
C VAL A 67 -9.08 -10.56 7.18
N LEU A 68 -7.92 -10.09 6.69
CA LEU A 68 -6.60 -10.65 7.03
C LEU A 68 -5.80 -9.92 8.12
N HIS A 69 -6.19 -8.72 8.55
CA HIS A 69 -5.40 -7.93 9.51
C HIS A 69 -6.16 -7.61 10.79
N ASP A 70 -5.55 -7.72 11.97
CA ASP A 70 -6.24 -7.44 13.22
C ASP A 70 -6.62 -5.96 13.33
N ARG A 71 -5.67 -5.09 12.98
CA ARG A 71 -5.79 -3.64 13.02
C ARG A 71 -5.19 -3.02 11.77
N LEU A 72 -5.83 -1.98 11.26
CA LEU A 72 -5.46 -1.29 10.03
C LEU A 72 -5.33 0.21 10.31
N PRO A 73 -4.12 0.80 10.24
CA PRO A 73 -3.97 2.23 10.46
C PRO A 73 -4.42 3.02 9.23
N ALA A 74 -5.11 4.13 9.47
CA ALA A 74 -5.49 5.12 8.49
C ALA A 74 -4.93 6.49 8.87
N PHE A 75 -3.91 6.92 8.14
CA PHE A 75 -3.16 8.14 8.45
C PHE A 75 -3.84 9.38 7.89
N ASN A 76 -4.23 10.31 8.76
CA ASN A 76 -4.83 11.62 8.45
C ASN A 76 -5.82 11.56 7.27
N TYR A 77 -6.69 10.54 7.24
CA TYR A 77 -7.52 10.23 6.08
C TYR A 77 -8.41 11.42 5.68
N ALA A 78 -9.05 12.06 6.65
CA ALA A 78 -9.88 13.25 6.44
C ALA A 78 -9.10 14.46 5.90
N VAL A 79 -7.79 14.55 6.16
CA VAL A 79 -6.91 15.59 5.60
C VAL A 79 -6.43 15.22 4.20
N THR A 80 -6.30 13.92 3.92
CA THR A 80 -5.88 13.39 2.61
C THR A 80 -6.99 13.54 1.57
N PHE A 81 -8.23 13.33 1.98
CA PHE A 81 -9.43 13.54 1.15
C PHE A 81 -10.38 14.55 1.82
N PRO A 82 -9.98 15.83 1.92
CA PRO A 82 -10.80 16.86 2.55
C PRO A 82 -12.05 17.08 1.69
N GLY A 83 -13.22 17.01 2.31
CA GLY A 83 -14.49 17.11 1.59
C GLY A 83 -14.91 15.83 0.87
N GLY A 84 -14.48 14.66 1.34
CA GLY A 84 -14.96 13.34 0.89
C GLY A 84 -16.43 13.08 1.19
N PHE A 85 -17.32 13.90 0.60
CA PHE A 85 -18.78 13.92 0.70
C PHE A 85 -19.33 14.18 2.12
N ASP A 86 -19.93 15.35 2.31
CA ASP A 86 -20.70 15.78 3.50
C ASP A 86 -21.97 14.93 3.77
N ARG A 87 -21.96 13.63 3.44
CA ARG A 87 -23.14 12.75 3.41
C ARG A 87 -22.85 11.38 3.99
N GLY A 88 -22.63 11.33 5.31
CA GLY A 88 -22.80 10.11 6.10
C GLY A 88 -21.53 9.30 6.35
N ASP A 89 -21.48 8.77 7.57
CA ASP A 89 -20.56 7.83 8.22
C ASP A 89 -19.20 7.63 7.50
N PRO A 90 -18.12 8.26 8.00
CA PRO A 90 -16.75 7.92 7.62
C PRO A 90 -16.56 6.41 7.52
N VAL A 91 -15.74 5.93 6.58
CA VAL A 91 -15.44 4.49 6.43
C VAL A 91 -15.11 3.80 7.77
N PHE A 92 -14.51 4.54 8.71
CA PHE A 92 -14.26 4.13 10.08
C PHE A 92 -15.52 3.71 10.81
N ASP A 93 -16.57 4.51 10.80
CA ASP A 93 -17.80 4.27 11.55
C ASP A 93 -18.53 3.04 10.99
N VAL A 94 -18.56 2.91 9.66
CA VAL A 94 -19.20 1.78 8.99
C VAL A 94 -18.45 0.48 9.24
N VAL A 95 -17.12 0.48 9.14
CA VAL A 95 -16.29 -0.72 9.34
C VAL A 95 -16.19 -1.10 10.82
N ASN A 96 -15.99 -0.11 11.70
CA ASN A 96 -15.78 -0.35 13.13
C ASN A 96 -17.07 -0.60 13.92
N ARG A 97 -18.23 -0.61 13.25
CA ARG A 97 -19.55 -0.77 13.89
C ARG A 97 -19.70 -2.03 14.75
N ARG A 98 -18.99 -3.11 14.43
CA ARG A 98 -19.02 -4.39 15.17
C ARG A 98 -17.73 -4.66 15.94
N VAL A 99 -16.59 -4.43 15.28
CA VAL A 99 -15.25 -4.75 15.78
C VAL A 99 -14.32 -3.61 15.42
N PRO A 100 -13.46 -3.14 16.32
CA PRO A 100 -12.55 -2.05 16.02
C PRO A 100 -11.40 -2.57 15.14
N ILE A 101 -11.47 -2.30 13.84
CA ILE A 101 -10.52 -2.79 12.83
C ILE A 101 -9.65 -1.65 12.32
N ILE A 102 -10.24 -0.51 11.97
CA ILE A 102 -9.50 0.62 11.42
C ILE A 102 -9.18 1.62 12.53
N ASP A 103 -7.90 1.93 12.69
CA ASP A 103 -7.39 2.91 13.63
C ASP A 103 -7.09 4.23 12.95
N GLN A 104 -7.54 5.32 13.57
CA GLN A 104 -7.18 6.63 13.08
C GLN A 104 -5.79 6.99 13.60
N VAL A 105 -4.90 7.37 12.69
CA VAL A 105 -3.56 7.85 13.04
C VAL A 105 -3.41 9.29 12.59
N ASN A 106 -3.30 10.20 13.55
CA ASN A 106 -3.11 11.62 13.32
C ASN A 106 -1.61 11.94 13.34
N VAL A 107 -1.01 12.13 12.17
CA VAL A 107 0.36 12.63 12.04
C VAL A 107 0.33 14.14 12.16
N GLY A 108 0.99 14.66 13.19
CA GLY A 108 1.16 16.08 13.44
C GLY A 108 2.07 16.74 12.39
N PHE A 109 1.98 18.07 12.30
CA PHE A 109 2.69 18.84 11.28
C PHE A 109 4.21 18.61 11.29
N ALA A 110 4.84 18.49 12.47
CA ALA A 110 6.28 18.27 12.59
C ALA A 110 6.70 16.91 12.02
N ALA A 111 6.08 15.82 12.48
CA ALA A 111 6.33 14.46 11.98
C ALA A 111 6.03 14.33 10.47
N TYR A 112 4.93 14.94 10.01
CA TYR A 112 4.58 14.99 8.58
C TYR A 112 5.65 15.70 7.76
N THR A 113 6.12 16.86 8.22
CA THR A 113 7.09 17.69 7.48
C THR A 113 8.42 16.97 7.30
N VAL A 114 8.90 16.26 8.33
CA VAL A 114 10.11 15.43 8.24
C VAL A 114 9.95 14.34 7.18
N SER A 115 8.84 13.60 7.23
CA SER A 115 8.58 12.48 6.32
C SER A 115 8.38 12.96 4.87
N LYS A 116 7.65 14.07 4.68
CA LYS A 116 7.47 14.70 3.38
C LYS A 116 8.78 15.23 2.81
N SER A 117 9.62 15.86 3.64
CA SER A 117 10.90 16.41 3.20
C SER A 117 11.82 15.30 2.69
N ALA A 118 11.89 14.18 3.42
CA ALA A 118 12.65 13.02 2.98
C ALA A 118 12.12 12.44 1.65
N ALA A 119 10.79 12.34 1.49
CA ALA A 119 10.20 11.90 0.23
C ALA A 119 10.51 12.86 -0.94
N LEU A 120 10.50 14.18 -0.70
CA LEU A 120 10.90 15.18 -1.69
C LEU A 120 12.39 15.08 -2.04
N ASP A 121 13.27 14.84 -1.06
CA ASP A 121 14.71 14.66 -1.31
C ASP A 121 14.99 13.49 -2.25
N VAL A 122 14.24 12.40 -2.10
CA VAL A 122 14.34 11.25 -3.01
C VAL A 122 13.88 11.59 -4.43
N LEU A 123 12.83 12.39 -4.58
CA LEU A 123 12.43 12.88 -5.90
C LEU A 123 13.47 13.83 -6.51
N ARG A 124 14.10 14.69 -5.70
CA ARG A 124 15.20 15.58 -6.13
C ARG A 124 16.39 14.77 -6.62
N GLU A 125 16.89 13.85 -5.80
CA GLU A 125 18.05 13.01 -6.14
C GLU A 125 17.81 12.23 -7.44
N ARG A 126 16.58 11.75 -7.64
CA ARG A 126 16.20 11.03 -8.84
C ARG A 126 16.18 11.95 -10.07
N ALA A 127 15.59 13.13 -9.95
CA ALA A 127 15.56 14.11 -11.04
C ALA A 127 16.99 14.57 -11.41
N ASP A 128 17.84 14.79 -10.41
CA ASP A 128 19.24 15.19 -10.63
C ASP A 128 20.02 14.10 -11.38
N ARG A 129 19.82 12.82 -11.03
CA ARG A 129 20.37 11.66 -11.76
C ARG A 129 19.80 11.53 -13.17
N GLY A 130 18.54 11.92 -13.38
CA GLY A 130 17.88 11.94 -14.67
C GLY A 130 18.09 13.23 -15.47
N HIS A 131 19.08 14.07 -15.11
CA HIS A 131 19.37 15.35 -15.78
C HIS A 131 18.15 16.31 -15.87
N GLY A 132 17.34 16.34 -14.81
CA GLY A 132 16.11 17.13 -14.71
C GLY A 132 14.84 16.33 -15.00
N GLU A 133 14.95 15.12 -15.55
CA GLU A 133 13.81 14.24 -15.77
C GLU A 133 13.59 13.28 -14.59
N LEU A 134 12.39 13.30 -14.03
CA LEU A 134 12.04 12.39 -12.92
C LEU A 134 11.85 10.94 -13.39
N LEU A 135 11.26 10.78 -14.57
CA LEU A 135 10.93 9.50 -15.20
C LEU A 135 11.28 9.59 -16.69
N PRO A 136 11.65 8.46 -17.32
CA PRO A 136 11.76 8.41 -18.77
C PRO A 136 10.46 8.90 -19.43
N THR A 137 10.57 9.71 -20.49
CA THR A 137 9.40 10.31 -21.18
C THR A 137 8.29 9.29 -21.52
N PRO A 138 8.59 8.09 -22.06
CA PRO A 138 7.54 7.12 -22.39
C PRO A 138 6.75 6.67 -21.15
N LEU A 139 7.42 6.49 -20.01
CA LEU A 139 6.76 6.13 -18.77
C LEU A 139 5.93 7.29 -18.20
N ALA A 140 6.43 8.52 -18.26
CA ALA A 140 5.68 9.70 -17.81
C ALA A 140 4.39 9.91 -18.63
N VAL A 141 4.46 9.66 -19.94
CA VAL A 141 3.30 9.73 -20.86
C VAL A 141 2.29 8.61 -20.58
N ASP A 142 2.74 7.40 -20.23
CA ASP A 142 1.86 6.28 -19.88
C ASP A 142 1.21 6.46 -18.50
N LEU A 143 1.94 7.02 -17.53
CA LEU A 143 1.54 7.03 -16.14
C LEU A 143 0.32 7.93 -15.88
N ALA A 144 0.25 9.13 -16.45
CA ALA A 144 -0.87 10.03 -16.22
C ALA A 144 -2.22 9.47 -16.73
N PRO A 145 -2.32 8.91 -17.96
CA PRO A 145 -3.51 8.17 -18.41
C PRO A 145 -3.85 6.97 -17.52
N GLU A 146 -2.86 6.19 -17.07
CA GLU A 146 -3.10 5.06 -16.17
C GLU A 146 -3.66 5.50 -14.81
N LEU A 147 -3.15 6.60 -14.24
CA LEU A 147 -3.69 7.20 -13.02
C LEU A 147 -5.11 7.77 -13.24
N SER A 148 -5.38 8.36 -14.40
CA SER A 148 -6.72 8.83 -14.75
C SER A 148 -7.71 7.66 -14.89
N ARG A 149 -7.27 6.52 -15.43
CA ARG A 149 -8.10 5.30 -15.55
C ARG A 149 -8.53 4.71 -14.22
N ILE A 150 -7.80 4.98 -13.14
CA ILE A 150 -8.17 4.58 -11.76
C ILE A 150 -8.73 5.75 -10.95
N ASP A 151 -9.03 6.88 -11.61
CA ASP A 151 -9.55 8.10 -11.01
C ASP A 151 -8.74 8.56 -9.77
N TYR A 152 -7.42 8.52 -9.93
CA TYR A 152 -6.49 8.94 -8.89
C TYR A 152 -6.70 10.41 -8.54
N SER A 153 -6.98 10.69 -7.27
CA SER A 153 -7.46 12.00 -6.81
C SER A 153 -6.59 12.64 -5.73
N TRP A 154 -5.47 12.02 -5.34
CA TRP A 154 -4.61 12.54 -4.28
C TRP A 154 -3.32 13.21 -4.80
N TYR A 155 -3.26 14.53 -4.73
CA TYR A 155 -2.16 15.34 -5.28
C TYR A 155 -1.44 16.17 -4.19
N PRO A 156 -0.55 15.55 -3.39
CA PRO A 156 0.18 16.29 -2.36
C PRO A 156 1.07 17.38 -2.98
N SER A 157 1.14 18.53 -2.32
CA SER A 157 1.96 19.66 -2.80
C SER A 157 3.43 19.29 -2.93
N LEU A 158 4.00 19.54 -4.11
CA LEU A 158 5.41 19.30 -4.46
C LEU A 158 6.39 20.32 -3.87
N GLY A 159 5.91 21.38 -3.20
CA GLY A 159 6.78 22.44 -2.69
C GLY A 159 7.57 23.12 -3.80
N ASP A 160 8.89 23.26 -3.60
CA ASP A 160 9.85 23.84 -4.55
C ASP A 160 10.00 23.05 -5.86
N LEU A 161 9.60 21.77 -5.88
CA LEU A 161 9.58 20.97 -7.10
C LEU A 161 8.38 21.29 -8.01
N ALA A 162 7.37 22.03 -7.53
CA ALA A 162 6.14 22.28 -8.28
C ALA A 162 6.39 23.00 -9.62
N ASP A 163 7.33 23.94 -9.64
CA ASP A 163 7.63 24.75 -10.83
C ASP A 163 8.52 24.02 -11.85
N ARG A 164 9.14 22.90 -11.45
CA ARG A 164 9.97 22.08 -12.35
C ARG A 164 9.15 21.18 -13.27
N TYR A 165 7.89 20.94 -12.94
CA TYR A 165 7.06 19.97 -13.65
C TYR A 165 5.72 20.56 -14.06
N ALA A 166 5.30 20.26 -15.30
CA ALA A 166 4.01 20.62 -15.85
C ALA A 166 3.28 19.39 -16.41
N GLY A 167 1.95 19.51 -16.54
CA GLY A 167 1.12 18.49 -17.19
C GLY A 167 1.33 17.06 -16.62
N PRO A 168 1.50 16.04 -17.48
CA PRO A 168 1.70 14.65 -17.06
C PRO A 168 2.88 14.44 -16.09
N ALA A 169 3.97 15.18 -16.25
CA ALA A 169 5.14 15.06 -15.36
C ALA A 169 4.81 15.52 -13.93
N ARG A 170 3.98 16.56 -13.78
CA ARG A 170 3.53 17.04 -12.47
C ARG A 170 2.60 16.04 -11.78
N VAL A 171 1.73 15.40 -12.56
CA VAL A 171 0.86 14.31 -12.08
C VAL A 171 1.72 13.14 -11.58
N ALA A 172 2.70 12.71 -12.36
CA ALA A 172 3.63 11.65 -11.98
C ALA A 172 4.41 11.99 -10.70
N ALA A 173 4.97 13.20 -10.62
CA ALA A 173 5.71 13.65 -9.44
C ALA A 173 4.82 13.66 -8.19
N SER A 174 3.57 14.11 -8.30
CA SER A 174 2.62 14.17 -7.18
C SER A 174 2.22 12.78 -6.71
N PHE A 175 1.97 11.85 -7.63
CA PHE A 175 1.71 10.44 -7.35
C PHE A 175 2.89 9.78 -6.63
N LEU A 176 4.12 10.01 -7.10
CA LEU A 176 5.32 9.47 -6.48
C LEU A 176 5.55 10.06 -5.09
N LEU A 177 5.35 11.36 -4.91
CA LEU A 177 5.43 11.99 -3.59
C LEU A 177 4.45 11.36 -2.61
N GLY A 178 3.20 11.17 -3.01
CA GLY A 178 2.19 10.54 -2.16
C GLY A 178 2.57 9.12 -1.76
N THR A 179 3.01 8.33 -2.74
CA THR A 179 3.43 6.94 -2.50
C THR A 179 4.69 6.85 -1.61
N LEU A 180 5.66 7.74 -1.82
CA LEU A 180 6.89 7.79 -1.03
C LEU A 180 6.63 8.26 0.40
N LEU A 181 5.66 9.15 0.62
CA LEU A 181 5.26 9.58 1.97
C LEU A 181 4.82 8.38 2.82
N PHE A 182 3.87 7.57 2.33
CA PHE A 182 3.41 6.37 3.04
C PHE A 182 4.49 5.29 3.13
N SER A 183 5.36 5.22 2.12
CA SER A 183 6.55 4.38 2.19
C SER A 183 7.53 4.83 3.29
N THR A 184 7.58 6.12 3.62
CA THR A 184 8.38 6.65 4.73
C THR A 184 7.80 6.21 6.07
N TYR A 185 6.47 6.26 6.22
CA TYR A 185 5.78 5.75 7.43
C TYR A 185 6.04 4.25 7.63
N ALA A 186 6.00 3.48 6.53
CA ALA A 186 6.33 2.06 6.53
C ALA A 186 7.76 1.81 7.02
N GLN A 187 8.72 2.62 6.59
CA GLN A 187 10.09 2.52 7.11
C GLN A 187 10.23 2.88 8.57
N GLN A 188 9.57 3.96 9.01
CA GLN A 188 9.66 4.43 10.39
C GLN A 188 9.06 3.42 11.37
N THR A 189 8.03 2.70 10.95
CA THR A 189 7.36 1.66 11.75
C THR A 189 7.95 0.26 11.56
N GLY A 190 8.67 0.03 10.46
CA GLY A 190 9.13 -1.30 10.04
C GLY A 190 8.04 -2.18 9.46
N ALA A 191 6.84 -1.64 9.22
CA ALA A 191 5.73 -2.36 8.62
C ALA A 191 5.77 -2.28 7.09
N PRO A 192 5.25 -3.29 6.36
CA PRO A 192 5.07 -3.19 4.92
C PRO A 192 4.10 -2.10 4.49
N HIS A 193 4.43 -1.41 3.40
CA HIS A 193 3.46 -0.57 2.68
C HIS A 193 2.65 -1.42 1.69
N VAL A 194 1.31 -1.34 1.79
CA VAL A 194 0.36 -2.06 0.93
C VAL A 194 -0.33 -1.10 -0.02
N MET A 195 -0.32 -1.44 -1.31
CA MET A 195 -0.93 -0.67 -2.40
C MET A 195 -1.83 -1.59 -3.24
N SER A 196 -2.79 -1.01 -3.99
CA SER A 196 -3.54 -1.77 -5.00
C SER A 196 -2.62 -2.25 -6.11
N ALA A 197 -2.91 -3.40 -6.72
CA ALA A 197 -2.05 -4.02 -7.73
C ALA A 197 -1.65 -3.06 -8.87
N LYS A 198 -2.62 -2.31 -9.44
CA LYS A 198 -2.37 -1.32 -10.50
C LYS A 198 -1.39 -0.24 -10.03
N ARG A 199 -1.54 0.27 -8.81
CA ARG A 199 -0.70 1.35 -8.28
C ARG A 199 0.67 0.86 -7.85
N GLY A 200 0.74 -0.33 -7.24
CA GLY A 200 1.99 -1.03 -6.97
C GLY A 200 2.81 -1.22 -8.25
N ARG A 201 2.17 -1.67 -9.35
CA ARG A 201 2.81 -1.78 -10.67
C ARG A 201 3.32 -0.43 -11.20
N LEU A 202 2.52 0.63 -11.15
CA LEU A 202 2.94 1.96 -11.60
C LEU A 202 4.10 2.52 -10.77
N PHE A 203 4.07 2.30 -9.45
CA PHE A 203 5.14 2.70 -8.56
C PHE A 203 6.41 1.87 -8.80
N ALA A 204 6.29 0.57 -8.99
CA ALA A 204 7.36 -0.35 -9.36
C ALA A 204 8.02 0.04 -10.70
N ALA A 205 7.21 0.28 -11.74
CA ALA A 205 7.68 0.75 -13.04
C ALA A 205 8.46 2.06 -12.90
N SER A 206 7.92 2.98 -12.09
CA SER A 206 8.61 4.21 -11.74
C SER A 206 9.92 3.93 -11.04
N ALA A 207 9.94 3.11 -9.98
CA ALA A 207 11.15 2.76 -9.24
C ALA A 207 12.28 2.27 -10.16
N LEU A 208 11.94 1.37 -11.08
CA LEU A 208 12.88 0.76 -12.02
C LEU A 208 13.34 1.68 -13.16
N ALA A 209 12.67 2.82 -13.35
CA ALA A 209 12.74 3.61 -14.59
C ALA A 209 12.42 2.73 -15.81
N ALA A 210 11.37 1.91 -15.69
CA ALA A 210 10.95 0.99 -16.74
C ALA A 210 10.55 1.77 -18.01
N PRO A 211 10.71 1.18 -19.21
CA PRO A 211 10.32 1.84 -20.46
C PRO A 211 8.83 2.13 -20.54
N ARG A 212 8.01 1.31 -19.87
CA ARG A 212 6.56 1.40 -19.84
C ARG A 212 6.03 1.00 -18.47
N GLY A 213 4.88 1.55 -18.13
CA GLY A 213 4.13 1.23 -16.93
C GLY A 213 2.72 0.80 -17.29
N ARG A 214 2.57 -0.17 -18.21
CA ARG A 214 1.28 -0.75 -18.64
C ARG A 214 1.11 -2.19 -18.11
N SER A 215 -0.11 -2.73 -18.14
CA SER A 215 -0.43 -4.04 -17.55
C SER A 215 0.28 -5.21 -18.24
N ASP A 216 0.51 -5.10 -19.55
CA ASP A 216 1.26 -6.06 -20.36
C ASP A 216 2.75 -6.16 -19.97
N ALA A 217 3.27 -5.17 -19.25
CA ALA A 217 4.65 -5.15 -18.74
C ALA A 217 4.76 -5.61 -17.28
N GLU A 218 3.66 -6.01 -16.62
CA GLU A 218 3.63 -6.30 -15.18
C GLU A 218 4.65 -7.36 -14.78
N ASP A 219 4.62 -8.54 -15.39
CA ASP A 219 5.54 -9.62 -15.03
C ASP A 219 7.00 -9.22 -15.20
N ALA A 220 7.35 -8.53 -16.30
CA ALA A 220 8.69 -8.02 -16.53
C ALA A 220 9.14 -6.99 -15.48
N ILE A 221 8.24 -6.12 -15.02
CA ILE A 221 8.50 -5.14 -13.95
C ILE A 221 8.78 -5.88 -12.63
N PHE A 222 7.95 -6.86 -12.28
CA PHE A 222 8.07 -7.60 -11.02
C PHE A 222 9.29 -8.53 -11.01
N ASP A 223 9.62 -9.17 -12.14
CA ASP A 223 10.81 -10.00 -12.27
C ASP A 223 12.10 -9.18 -12.18
N GLU A 224 12.13 -7.99 -12.78
CA GLU A 224 13.28 -7.10 -12.66
C GLU A 224 13.46 -6.58 -11.22
N LEU A 225 12.36 -6.29 -10.50
CA LEU A 225 12.43 -5.94 -9.08
C LEU A 225 13.00 -7.09 -8.24
N ARG A 226 12.49 -8.31 -8.43
CA ARG A 226 12.99 -9.51 -7.77
C ARG A 226 14.48 -9.71 -8.03
N ARG A 227 14.92 -9.57 -9.28
CA ARG A 227 16.33 -9.65 -9.66
C ARG A 227 17.18 -8.60 -8.93
N ARG A 228 16.71 -7.36 -8.83
CA ARG A 228 17.41 -6.29 -8.10
C ARG A 228 17.49 -6.57 -6.60
N PHE A 229 16.45 -7.12 -5.99
CA PHE A 229 16.47 -7.49 -4.57
C PHE A 229 17.47 -8.59 -4.29
N GLN A 230 17.53 -9.62 -5.15
CA GLN A 230 18.53 -10.68 -5.05
C GLN A 230 19.97 -10.14 -5.16
N LEU A 231 20.21 -9.16 -6.04
CA LEU A 231 21.52 -8.54 -6.21
C LEU A 231 21.91 -7.58 -5.09
N ALA A 232 20.95 -7.00 -4.37
CA ALA A 232 21.21 -5.99 -3.34
C ALA A 232 21.78 -6.59 -2.03
N GLY A 233 21.75 -7.92 -1.87
CA GLY A 233 22.40 -8.63 -0.77
C GLY A 233 21.59 -8.67 0.53
N GLU A 234 22.28 -8.92 1.65
CA GLU A 234 21.62 -9.16 2.95
C GLU A 234 20.68 -8.04 3.40
N GLY A 235 19.47 -8.42 3.82
CA GLY A 235 18.43 -7.49 4.27
C GLY A 235 17.51 -6.99 3.15
N TRP A 236 17.67 -7.50 1.93
CA TRP A 236 16.72 -7.40 0.84
C TRP A 236 16.10 -8.77 0.65
N ARG A 237 14.81 -8.90 0.95
CA ARG A 237 14.10 -10.16 0.85
C ARG A 237 12.92 -9.96 -0.08
N ASP A 238 12.92 -10.71 -1.17
CA ASP A 238 11.68 -11.07 -1.81
C ASP A 238 11.09 -12.22 -0.98
N ARG A 239 9.87 -12.06 -0.49
CA ARG A 239 9.15 -13.12 0.21
C ARG A 239 7.91 -13.46 -0.58
N ASP A 240 7.99 -14.58 -1.30
CA ASP A 240 6.82 -15.18 -1.89
C ASP A 240 5.96 -15.78 -0.76
N LEU A 241 4.93 -15.05 -0.37
CA LEU A 241 3.88 -15.58 0.48
C LEU A 241 3.07 -16.63 -0.29
N PRO A 242 2.54 -17.64 0.41
CA PRO A 242 1.66 -18.59 -0.23
C PRO A 242 0.44 -17.89 -0.81
N TRP A 243 -0.04 -18.41 -1.95
CA TRP A 243 -1.29 -17.96 -2.54
C TRP A 243 -2.39 -17.96 -1.47
N THR A 244 -3.19 -16.91 -1.44
CA THR A 244 -4.33 -16.74 -0.53
C THR A 244 -5.50 -16.28 -1.37
N PRO A 245 -6.70 -16.87 -1.20
CA PRO A 245 -7.85 -16.48 -2.00
C PRO A 245 -8.19 -15.01 -1.72
N SER A 246 -8.45 -14.23 -2.77
CA SER A 246 -9.12 -12.94 -2.59
C SER A 246 -10.57 -13.16 -2.18
N PHE A 247 -11.04 -12.40 -1.20
CA PHE A 247 -12.33 -12.66 -0.56
C PHE A 247 -13.50 -11.99 -1.27
N LEU A 248 -13.28 -10.85 -1.92
CA LEU A 248 -14.37 -10.11 -2.57
C LEU A 248 -15.17 -10.93 -3.59
N PRO A 249 -14.57 -11.69 -4.53
CA PRO A 249 -15.34 -12.52 -5.46
C PRO A 249 -16.26 -13.50 -4.74
N TRP A 250 -15.74 -14.17 -3.69
CA TRP A 250 -16.54 -15.09 -2.88
C TRP A 250 -17.66 -14.37 -2.14
N LEU A 251 -17.38 -13.21 -1.54
CA LEU A 251 -18.36 -12.41 -0.81
C LEU A 251 -19.53 -11.99 -1.72
N VAL A 252 -19.23 -11.54 -2.94
CA VAL A 252 -20.22 -11.11 -3.94
C VAL A 252 -21.04 -12.28 -4.49
N GLN A 253 -20.43 -13.46 -4.66
CA GLN A 253 -21.15 -14.66 -5.11
C GLN A 253 -22.09 -15.24 -4.03
N ASN A 254 -21.82 -14.94 -2.76
CA ASN A 254 -22.56 -15.49 -1.62
C ASN A 254 -23.57 -14.49 -1.03
N VAL A 255 -23.93 -13.45 -1.78
CA VAL A 255 -24.99 -12.49 -1.46
C VAL A 255 -26.10 -12.54 -2.52
N ASP A 256 -27.31 -12.10 -2.18
CA ASP A 256 -28.39 -11.93 -3.16
C ASP A 256 -28.17 -10.59 -3.89
N PRO A 257 -27.76 -10.59 -5.17
CA PRO A 257 -27.38 -9.35 -5.86
C PRO A 257 -28.53 -8.34 -6.01
N VAL A 258 -29.78 -8.78 -5.88
CA VAL A 258 -30.97 -7.91 -6.01
C VAL A 258 -31.35 -7.26 -4.69
N ARG A 259 -31.05 -7.91 -3.56
CA ARG A 259 -31.46 -7.47 -2.22
C ARG A 259 -30.32 -7.00 -1.32
N THR A 260 -29.08 -7.18 -1.76
CA THR A 260 -27.88 -6.92 -0.96
C THR A 260 -27.38 -5.52 -1.18
N ARG A 261 -27.14 -4.81 -0.07
CA ARG A 261 -26.46 -3.53 -0.02
C ARG A 261 -24.95 -3.76 0.16
N PRO A 262 -24.09 -2.80 -0.23
CA PRO A 262 -22.65 -2.88 0.04
C PRO A 262 -22.28 -3.20 1.49
N THR A 263 -23.07 -2.70 2.45
CA THR A 263 -22.90 -2.97 3.88
C THR A 263 -23.20 -4.41 4.28
N ASP A 264 -24.01 -5.15 3.52
CA ASP A 264 -24.28 -6.56 3.77
C ASP A 264 -23.08 -7.43 3.28
N VAL A 265 -22.35 -6.97 2.25
CA VAL A 265 -21.06 -7.56 1.83
C VAL A 265 -20.00 -7.37 2.92
N LEU A 266 -19.95 -6.17 3.53
CA LEU A 266 -19.10 -5.90 4.70
C LEU A 266 -19.43 -6.82 5.87
N ASP A 267 -20.71 -7.00 6.20
CA ASP A 267 -21.10 -7.90 7.30
C ASP A 267 -20.61 -9.34 7.08
N LYS A 268 -20.73 -9.85 5.86
CA LYS A 268 -20.17 -11.17 5.50
C LYS A 268 -18.66 -11.22 5.59
N ALA A 269 -17.95 -10.14 5.25
CA ALA A 269 -16.50 -10.07 5.41
C ALA A 269 -16.09 -10.15 6.89
N LEU A 270 -16.84 -9.47 7.77
CA LEU A 270 -16.64 -9.51 9.21
C LEU A 270 -16.98 -10.90 9.80
N GLU A 271 -18.03 -11.55 9.32
CA GLU A 271 -18.35 -12.95 9.69
C GLU A 271 -17.27 -13.92 9.22
N LEU A 272 -16.74 -13.72 8.01
CA LEU A 272 -15.67 -14.55 7.45
C LEU A 272 -14.38 -14.40 8.26
N ARG A 273 -14.05 -13.16 8.64
CA ARG A 273 -12.91 -12.82 9.50
C ARG A 273 -12.92 -13.58 10.84
N ASP A 274 -14.09 -13.86 11.40
CA ASP A 274 -14.25 -14.55 12.69
C ASP A 274 -14.19 -16.09 12.57
N ARG A 275 -14.21 -16.62 11.35
CA ARG A 275 -14.10 -18.07 11.14
C ARG A 275 -12.75 -18.59 11.63
N ARG A 276 -12.77 -19.81 12.16
CA ARG A 276 -11.61 -20.43 12.78
C ARG A 276 -10.40 -20.48 11.84
N VAL A 277 -10.58 -20.97 10.61
CA VAL A 277 -9.48 -21.09 9.63
C VAL A 277 -8.86 -19.73 9.28
N VAL A 278 -9.67 -18.67 9.21
CA VAL A 278 -9.19 -17.31 8.92
C VAL A 278 -8.42 -16.76 10.10
N ARG A 279 -8.93 -16.90 11.33
CA ARG A 279 -8.22 -16.48 12.55
C ARG A 279 -6.88 -17.18 12.71
N GLU A 280 -6.84 -18.50 12.52
CA GLU A 280 -5.61 -19.30 12.54
C GLU A 280 -4.62 -18.81 11.46
N TYR A 281 -5.12 -18.59 10.23
CA TYR A 281 -4.30 -18.05 9.15
C TYR A 281 -3.70 -16.68 9.50
N ARG A 282 -4.46 -15.73 10.08
CA ARG A 282 -3.92 -14.42 10.48
C ARG A 282 -2.80 -14.55 11.51
N THR A 283 -2.99 -15.38 12.54
CA THR A 283 -1.99 -15.60 13.58
C THR A 283 -0.69 -16.17 13.00
N VAL A 284 -0.78 -17.17 12.12
CA VAL A 284 0.40 -17.77 11.50
C VAL A 284 1.06 -16.82 10.49
N ARG A 285 0.27 -16.02 9.77
CA ARG A 285 0.79 -15.05 8.78
C ARG A 285 1.73 -14.03 9.41
N ALA A 286 1.39 -13.51 10.60
CA ALA A 286 2.26 -12.58 11.32
C ALA A 286 3.64 -13.18 11.61
N ASN A 287 3.69 -14.47 11.96
CA ASN A 287 4.94 -15.20 12.21
C ASN A 287 5.71 -15.49 10.91
N ALA A 288 5.02 -15.88 9.83
CA ALA A 288 5.65 -16.12 8.54
C ALA A 288 6.32 -14.85 7.96
N LEU A 289 5.70 -13.68 8.18
CA LEU A 289 6.25 -12.39 7.80
C LEU A 289 7.52 -12.03 8.58
N SER A 290 7.65 -12.48 9.83
CA SER A 290 8.80 -12.14 10.68
C SER A 290 10.06 -12.93 10.37
N GLY A 291 9.96 -14.09 9.71
CA GLY A 291 11.14 -14.92 9.47
C GLY A 291 10.96 -16.41 9.50
N ASP A 292 9.85 -16.88 10.01
CA ASP A 292 9.68 -18.26 10.43
C ASP A 292 9.29 -19.17 9.24
N ASP A 293 10.20 -20.06 8.83
CA ASP A 293 10.01 -20.99 7.72
C ASP A 293 8.97 -22.08 8.07
N ASP A 294 8.86 -22.47 9.34
CA ASP A 294 7.84 -23.42 9.81
C ASP A 294 6.45 -22.75 9.74
N ALA A 295 6.38 -21.48 10.14
CA ALA A 295 5.16 -20.69 9.97
C ALA A 295 4.78 -20.56 8.48
N LEU A 296 5.75 -20.44 7.56
CA LEU A 296 5.46 -20.39 6.12
C LEU A 296 4.87 -21.71 5.59
N ALA A 297 5.38 -22.85 6.06
CA ALA A 297 4.84 -24.16 5.71
C ALA A 297 3.42 -24.36 6.26
N GLU A 298 3.16 -23.91 7.49
CA GLU A 298 1.82 -23.96 8.08
C GLU A 298 0.84 -23.02 7.38
N LEU A 299 1.31 -21.82 7.00
CA LEU A 299 0.52 -20.84 6.27
C LEU A 299 0.02 -21.40 4.93
N ARG A 300 0.83 -22.23 4.23
CA ARG A 300 0.41 -22.95 3.02
C ARG A 300 -0.74 -23.91 3.28
N LYS A 301 -0.71 -24.67 4.38
CA LYS A 301 -1.79 -25.59 4.74
C LYS A 301 -3.08 -24.83 5.07
N LEU A 302 -2.97 -23.74 5.83
CA LEU A 302 -4.10 -22.90 6.20
C LEU A 302 -4.71 -22.20 4.98
N ALA A 303 -3.89 -21.74 4.02
CA ALA A 303 -4.37 -21.22 2.75
C ALA A 303 -5.17 -22.26 1.95
N ALA A 304 -4.68 -23.50 1.87
CA ALA A 304 -5.39 -24.58 1.19
C ALA A 304 -6.71 -24.95 1.90
N ALA A 305 -6.70 -25.00 3.24
CA ALA A 305 -7.90 -25.24 4.04
C ALA A 305 -8.95 -24.12 3.84
N MET A 306 -8.49 -22.87 3.79
CA MET A 306 -9.34 -21.72 3.51
C MET A 306 -9.94 -21.78 2.10
N ALA A 307 -9.14 -22.13 1.09
CA ALA A 307 -9.61 -22.31 -0.29
C ALA A 307 -10.70 -23.39 -0.36
N GLN A 308 -10.50 -24.52 0.33
CA GLN A 308 -11.47 -25.61 0.42
C GLN A 308 -12.77 -25.16 1.10
N GLU A 309 -12.66 -24.42 2.21
CA GLU A 309 -13.83 -23.91 2.94
C GLU A 309 -14.63 -22.90 2.11
N LEU A 310 -13.93 -22.04 1.38
CA LEU A 310 -14.53 -21.04 0.49
C LEU A 310 -14.97 -21.65 -0.85
N ARG A 311 -14.58 -22.90 -1.16
CA ARG A 311 -14.79 -23.55 -2.45
C ARG A 311 -14.24 -22.73 -3.61
N VAL A 312 -13.08 -22.11 -3.39
CA VAL A 312 -12.35 -21.35 -4.41
C VAL A 312 -11.25 -22.26 -4.96
N GLU A 313 -11.25 -22.46 -6.28
CA GLU A 313 -10.15 -23.17 -6.92
C GLU A 313 -8.88 -22.31 -6.83
N GLN A 314 -7.73 -22.95 -6.62
CA GLN A 314 -6.46 -22.30 -6.94
C GLN A 314 -6.39 -22.19 -8.46
N ASP A 315 -6.88 -21.08 -9.00
CA ASP A 315 -6.54 -20.72 -10.35
C ASP A 315 -5.05 -20.33 -10.35
N GLY A 316 -4.32 -20.71 -11.41
CA GLY A 316 -2.89 -20.40 -11.55
C GLY A 316 -2.59 -18.90 -11.69
N SER A 317 -3.56 -18.02 -11.37
CA SER A 317 -3.34 -16.60 -11.20
C SER A 317 -2.44 -16.44 -9.97
N GLY A 318 -1.21 -15.98 -10.22
CA GLY A 318 -0.09 -16.03 -9.28
C GLY A 318 -0.50 -15.57 -7.89
N GLY A 319 0.05 -16.25 -6.87
CA GLY A 319 -0.11 -15.87 -5.46
C GLY A 319 -0.08 -14.36 -5.30
N ALA A 320 -0.94 -13.83 -4.43
CA ALA A 320 -0.97 -12.41 -4.12
C ALA A 320 0.48 -11.92 -4.05
N LYS A 321 0.92 -11.18 -5.08
CA LYS A 321 2.23 -10.54 -5.13
C LYS A 321 2.13 -9.39 -4.14
N ALA A 322 2.02 -9.73 -2.85
CA ALA A 322 2.40 -8.90 -1.75
C ALA A 322 3.92 -8.81 -1.87
N MET A 323 4.37 -8.07 -2.88
CA MET A 323 5.64 -7.41 -2.80
C MET A 323 5.44 -6.46 -1.61
N LEU A 324 5.74 -6.96 -0.41
CA LEU A 324 5.84 -6.13 0.77
C LEU A 324 6.75 -5.01 0.31
N ILE A 325 6.18 -3.81 0.15
CA ILE A 325 6.95 -2.62 -0.15
C ILE A 325 7.62 -2.24 1.18
N GLU A 326 8.49 -3.12 1.70
CA GLU A 326 9.55 -2.78 2.64
C GLU A 326 10.63 -1.93 1.92
N VAL A 327 10.50 -1.76 0.60
CA VAL A 327 11.63 -1.42 -0.28
C VAL A 327 11.37 -0.24 -1.20
N GLY A 328 10.16 0.35 -1.22
CA GLY A 328 9.90 1.57 -1.99
C GLY A 328 10.97 2.65 -1.77
N PRO A 329 11.37 2.90 -0.53
CA PRO A 329 12.44 3.85 -0.22
C PRO A 329 13.86 3.36 -0.49
N ARG A 330 14.11 2.08 -0.81
CA ARG A 330 15.46 1.62 -1.16
C ARG A 330 15.64 1.45 -2.67
N ALA A 331 14.56 1.18 -3.40
CA ALA A 331 14.55 1.21 -4.87
C ALA A 331 14.65 2.63 -5.43
N PHE A 332 14.21 3.64 -4.67
CA PHE A 332 14.34 5.05 -5.03
C PHE A 332 15.56 5.76 -4.41
N GLY A 333 16.24 5.14 -3.43
CA GLY A 333 17.30 5.77 -2.61
C GLY A 333 16.79 6.06 -1.21
N ALA A 334 17.54 5.69 -0.16
CA ALA A 334 17.07 5.65 1.23
C ALA A 334 16.35 6.96 1.63
N VAL A 335 15.04 6.90 1.87
CA VAL A 335 14.22 8.04 2.36
C VAL A 335 14.49 8.35 3.85
N ALA A 336 15.64 7.95 4.40
CA ALA A 336 15.84 7.96 5.84
C ALA A 336 16.05 9.39 6.37
N ALA A 337 15.04 9.94 7.05
CA ALA A 337 15.31 10.74 8.23
C ALA A 337 16.06 9.84 9.23
N PRO A 338 17.09 10.35 9.94
CA PRO A 338 17.85 9.53 10.88
C PRO A 338 16.89 8.94 11.92
N PRO A 339 17.00 7.62 12.25
CA PRO A 339 16.23 7.06 13.35
C PRO A 339 16.60 7.78 14.65
N PRO A 340 15.68 7.91 15.61
CA PRO A 340 16.02 8.40 16.95
C PRO A 340 17.14 7.53 17.54
N ALA A 341 18.06 8.17 18.26
CA ALA A 341 19.34 7.59 18.70
C ALA A 341 19.21 6.31 19.56
N ASP A 342 18.02 6.03 20.10
CA ASP A 342 17.79 5.01 21.13
C ASP A 342 16.83 3.90 20.70
N CYS A 343 16.79 3.53 19.42
CA CYS A 343 16.10 2.30 18.98
C CYS A 343 16.94 1.06 19.36
N PRO A 344 16.57 0.27 20.40
CA PRO A 344 17.37 -0.87 20.82
C PRO A 344 17.22 -1.99 19.78
N GLY A 345 18.34 -2.40 19.17
CA GLY A 345 18.40 -3.59 18.33
C GLY A 345 18.69 -3.39 16.83
N ARG A 346 18.86 -2.16 16.32
CA ARG A 346 19.30 -1.94 14.93
C ARG A 346 20.38 -0.86 14.86
N SER A 347 21.64 -1.29 14.83
CA SER A 347 22.81 -0.39 14.84
C SER A 347 22.80 0.64 13.70
N ALA A 348 23.15 1.88 14.06
CA ALA A 348 23.31 3.02 13.16
C ALA A 348 24.39 2.83 12.07
N SER A 349 25.20 1.76 12.14
CA SER A 349 26.28 1.46 11.18
C SER A 349 25.81 0.88 9.83
N ARG A 350 24.52 0.57 9.63
CA ARG A 350 23.99 0.05 8.35
C ARG A 350 23.51 1.11 7.35
N TRP A 351 23.59 2.40 7.70
CA TRP A 351 23.09 3.51 6.87
C TRP A 351 24.14 4.11 5.91
N ALA A 352 25.24 3.39 5.63
CA ALA A 352 26.35 3.91 4.84
C ALA A 352 26.14 3.76 3.32
N ARG A 353 25.95 4.92 2.66
CA ARG A 353 26.31 5.30 1.29
C ARG A 353 26.30 4.20 0.22
N TRP A 354 25.33 4.27 -0.69
CA TRP A 354 25.43 3.66 -2.01
C TRP A 354 25.74 4.72 -3.08
N ARG A 355 26.89 4.59 -3.75
CA ARG A 355 27.11 5.13 -5.10
C ARG A 355 26.72 4.05 -6.08
N VAL A 356 25.81 4.34 -7.00
CA VAL A 356 25.57 3.46 -8.15
C VAL A 356 26.86 3.42 -8.97
N SER A 357 27.55 2.29 -8.98
CA SER A 357 28.66 2.07 -9.91
C SER A 357 28.09 1.91 -11.33
N GLU A 358 28.44 2.85 -12.22
CA GLU A 358 28.17 2.73 -13.65
C GLU A 358 28.73 1.41 -14.22
N PRO A 359 28.09 0.84 -15.26
CA PRO A 359 28.67 -0.28 -15.98
C PRO A 359 29.98 0.17 -16.61
N ARG A 360 31.10 -0.45 -16.20
CA ARG A 360 32.39 -0.29 -16.86
C ARG A 360 32.20 -0.62 -18.34
N ARG A 361 32.32 0.39 -19.21
CA ARG A 361 32.48 0.18 -20.65
C ARG A 361 33.77 -0.65 -20.83
N SER A 362 33.63 -1.89 -21.27
CA SER A 362 34.75 -2.65 -21.79
C SER A 362 35.21 -2.00 -23.10
N SER A 363 36.32 -1.29 -23.04
CA SER A 363 37.11 -1.00 -24.22
C SER A 363 37.77 -2.31 -24.67
N ALA A 364 37.24 -2.91 -25.73
CA ALA A 364 37.99 -3.86 -26.55
C ALA A 364 38.56 -3.10 -27.75
N ARG A 365 39.83 -3.42 -28.03
CA ARG A 365 40.77 -2.79 -28.95
C ARG A 365 40.40 -2.96 -30.42
#